data_AF-F6YAV8-F1
#
_entry.id   AF-F6YAV8-F1
#
_cell.length_a   1.000
_cell.length_b   1.000
_cell.length_c   1.000
_cell.angle_alpha   90.00
_cell.angle_beta   90.00
_cell.angle_gamma   90.00
#
_symmetry.space_group_name_H-M   'P 1'
#
loop_
_entity.id
_entity.type
_entity.pdbx_description
1 polymer ?
#
loop_
_entity_poly.entity_id
_entity_poly.type
_entity_poly.pdbx_seq_one_letter_code
_entity_poly.pdbx_strand_id
1 'polypeptide(L)'
;MPPHSTWRQSHTSGREHSGRGLRVRTSLGWAGPARVPVRRRVWLGSSPLRVPPPRPAEARVGAGVAAVLAVPATAAMGNCYTVGPNEALVVSGGCFSPDAKKYVFGGWAWAWWFVSDTQRISLEIMTLQPRCEDVETAEGVALTVTGVAQVKIMTENELLAVACEQFLGKNVHDIKNVVLQTLEGHLRSILGTLTVEQIYQDRDQFAKLVREVAAPDVGRMGIEILSFTIKDVYDKVNYLSSLGKSQTAQVQRDADIGVAQAERDAGIREAECKKEMLDVKFLADTYIADSKRAFELKKSAFTEEVSVKTAEAQLAYELQAAKEQQKIRQEELEIEVVQRKKQIDVEEQEILRTTKELVSTIRQPSEAEAHRIQQIAEGEKVKKVLLAQAEAEKIRKIGEAEAMVIEALGKAEAERMKLKAEAYQMYGHAAKLSLVLDALPSIAAKVSAPLTKVDEVVVLSGDNSKVTNEVTRLLAELPASVHALTGVDLSKIPLVQKATGTQG
;
A
#
# COMPACT_ATOMS: atom_id res chain seq x y z
N MET A 1 -25.59 28.67 41.83
CA MET A 1 -25.55 27.81 40.63
C MET A 1 -24.24 27.02 40.61
N PRO A 2 -24.22 25.80 41.16
CA PRO A 2 -23.15 24.81 40.93
C PRO A 2 -23.59 23.76 39.90
N PRO A 3 -22.68 22.91 39.40
CA PRO A 3 -23.07 21.51 39.31
C PRO A 3 -21.99 20.51 39.76
N HIS A 4 -22.47 19.55 40.54
CA HIS A 4 -22.23 18.11 40.49
C HIS A 4 -20.91 17.55 39.91
N SER A 5 -20.18 16.79 40.74
CA SER A 5 -19.58 15.54 40.30
C SER A 5 -19.59 14.50 41.41
N THR A 6 -20.13 13.34 41.06
CA THR A 6 -20.51 12.19 41.86
C THR A 6 -19.34 11.22 42.15
N TRP A 7 -19.47 10.59 43.32
CA TRP A 7 -18.93 9.32 43.78
C TRP A 7 -18.37 8.35 42.72
N ARG A 8 -17.14 7.88 42.93
CA ARG A 8 -16.52 6.73 42.24
C ARG A 8 -16.32 5.60 43.25
N GLN A 9 -17.14 4.54 43.15
CA GLN A 9 -16.91 3.25 43.81
C GLN A 9 -16.41 2.22 42.80
N SER A 10 -15.59 1.33 43.34
CA SER A 10 -14.96 0.10 42.86
C SER A 10 -15.75 -0.75 41.85
N HIS A 11 -15.03 -1.21 40.81
CA HIS A 11 -15.26 -2.53 40.21
C HIS A 11 -13.94 -3.22 39.90
N THR A 12 -13.76 -4.36 40.54
CA THR A 12 -12.81 -5.44 40.24
C THR A 12 -13.29 -6.26 39.05
N SER A 13 -12.44 -6.45 38.04
CA SER A 13 -12.43 -7.56 37.09
C SER A 13 -10.97 -7.79 36.71
N GLY A 14 -10.40 -9.00 36.74
CA GLY A 14 -10.93 -10.24 36.21
C GLY A 14 -10.39 -10.43 34.80
N ARG A 15 -9.14 -10.89 34.65
CA ARG A 15 -8.60 -11.43 33.40
C ARG A 15 -7.67 -12.60 33.66
N GLU A 16 -8.20 -13.78 33.40
CA GLU A 16 -7.48 -15.02 33.14
C GLU A 16 -6.66 -14.88 31.86
N HIS A 17 -5.44 -15.38 31.87
CA HIS A 17 -4.81 -15.92 30.67
C HIS A 17 -4.17 -17.27 31.02
N SER A 18 -4.65 -18.28 30.31
CA SER A 18 -4.17 -19.65 30.32
C SER A 18 -2.88 -19.76 29.51
N GLY A 19 -1.89 -20.45 30.06
CA GLY A 19 -0.65 -20.82 29.38
C GLY A 19 -0.17 -22.16 29.91
N ARG A 20 -0.47 -23.22 29.16
CA ARG A 20 -0.03 -24.60 29.43
C ARG A 20 1.49 -24.68 29.24
N GLY A 21 2.21 -25.18 30.24
CA GLY A 21 3.62 -25.57 30.12
C GLY A 21 3.81 -26.93 30.78
N LEU A 22 4.06 -27.95 29.95
CA LEU A 22 4.27 -29.34 30.34
C LEU A 22 5.41 -29.48 31.35
N ARG A 23 5.14 -30.23 32.42
CA ARG A 23 6.13 -30.67 33.40
C ARG A 23 6.73 -31.99 32.92
N VAL A 24 7.92 -31.95 32.31
CA VAL A 24 8.72 -33.16 32.03
C VAL A 24 9.66 -33.38 33.20
N ARG A 25 9.48 -34.49 33.90
CA ARG A 25 10.44 -35.04 34.87
C ARG A 25 11.59 -35.66 34.08
N THR A 26 12.81 -35.21 34.32
CA THR A 26 14.01 -36.01 34.10
C THR A 26 14.90 -35.91 35.33
N SER A 27 15.19 -37.08 35.89
CA SER A 27 16.01 -37.34 37.04
C SER A 27 17.39 -37.80 36.60
N LEU A 28 18.43 -37.03 36.92
CA LEU A 28 19.84 -37.43 37.06
C LEU A 28 20.46 -36.28 37.86
N GLY A 29 20.82 -36.39 39.14
CA GLY A 29 21.68 -37.40 39.72
C GLY A 29 23.12 -36.94 39.56
N TRP A 30 23.67 -36.24 40.55
CA TRP A 30 25.11 -36.17 40.86
C TRP A 30 25.32 -35.68 42.30
N ALA A 31 26.30 -36.29 42.95
CA ALA A 31 26.52 -36.30 44.39
C ALA A 31 27.56 -35.27 44.85
N GLY A 32 27.42 -34.79 46.09
CA GLY A 32 28.41 -33.99 46.82
C GLY A 32 27.96 -33.78 48.29
N PRO A 33 28.86 -33.72 49.28
CA PRO A 33 28.74 -34.57 50.46
C PRO A 33 28.22 -33.92 51.77
N ALA A 34 27.62 -34.78 52.58
CA ALA A 34 27.59 -34.85 54.05
C ALA A 34 27.52 -33.55 54.88
N ARG A 35 26.31 -33.24 55.37
CA ARG A 35 26.12 -32.50 56.64
C ARG A 35 25.43 -33.40 57.66
N VAL A 36 26.06 -33.51 58.82
CA VAL A 36 25.63 -34.23 60.03
C VAL A 36 24.32 -33.61 60.57
N PRO A 37 23.30 -34.40 60.98
CA PRO A 37 22.10 -33.85 61.57
C PRO A 37 22.26 -33.64 63.08
N VAL A 38 22.20 -32.37 63.52
CA VAL A 38 22.03 -32.00 64.93
C VAL A 38 20.57 -32.21 65.31
N ARG A 39 20.33 -33.15 66.23
CA ARG A 39 19.02 -33.34 66.91
C ARG A 39 18.67 -32.08 67.71
N ARG A 40 17.65 -31.34 67.28
CA ARG A 40 16.93 -30.39 68.16
C ARG A 40 16.01 -31.19 69.07
N ARG A 41 16.32 -31.24 70.37
CA ARG A 41 15.41 -31.68 71.42
C ARG A 41 14.95 -30.42 72.15
N VAL A 42 13.66 -30.12 72.01
CA VAL A 42 12.93 -29.11 72.78
C VAL A 42 12.94 -29.53 74.25
N TRP A 43 13.31 -28.62 75.15
CA TRP A 43 13.07 -28.74 76.58
C TRP A 43 12.57 -27.40 77.11
N LEU A 44 11.36 -27.44 77.70
CA LEU A 44 10.77 -26.35 78.46
C LEU A 44 11.65 -26.06 79.68
N GLY A 45 11.97 -24.79 79.90
CA GLY A 45 12.63 -24.32 81.10
C GLY A 45 11.63 -24.20 82.25
N SER A 46 11.85 -24.98 83.30
CA SER A 46 11.36 -24.72 84.65
C SER A 46 12.57 -24.53 85.56
N SER A 47 12.65 -23.37 86.19
CA SER A 47 13.65 -22.98 87.19
C SER A 47 13.64 -23.97 88.37
N PRO A 48 14.79 -24.12 89.05
CA PRO A 48 14.72 -23.79 90.48
C PRO A 48 15.97 -23.07 91.02
N LEU A 49 15.68 -22.20 91.99
CA LEU A 49 16.59 -21.57 92.94
C LEU A 49 17.58 -22.58 93.55
N ARG A 50 18.85 -22.20 93.65
CA ARG A 50 19.89 -22.97 94.34
C ARG A 50 20.35 -22.22 95.59
N VAL A 51 20.02 -22.81 96.73
CA VAL A 51 20.44 -22.52 98.12
C VAL A 51 21.94 -22.89 98.29
N PRO A 52 22.72 -22.23 99.18
CA PRO A 52 24.15 -22.53 99.36
C PRO A 52 24.39 -23.82 100.18
N PRO A 53 25.51 -24.56 99.93
CA PRO A 53 25.91 -25.71 100.75
C PRO A 53 26.83 -25.34 101.94
N PRO A 54 27.08 -26.30 102.86
CA PRO A 54 27.12 -26.06 104.32
C PRO A 54 28.51 -25.99 104.96
N ARG A 55 28.50 -25.60 106.25
CA ARG A 55 29.59 -25.67 107.25
C ARG A 55 29.95 -27.13 107.63
N PRO A 56 31.14 -27.37 108.24
CA PRO A 56 31.92 -28.59 108.07
C PRO A 56 31.49 -29.77 108.94
N ALA A 57 31.93 -30.96 108.50
CA ALA A 57 31.70 -32.27 109.11
C ALA A 57 32.38 -32.43 110.47
N GLU A 58 31.60 -32.89 111.46
CA GLU A 58 32.11 -33.51 112.68
C GLU A 58 32.41 -34.99 112.42
N ALA A 59 33.68 -35.39 112.55
CA ALA A 59 34.08 -36.79 112.65
C ALA A 59 34.43 -37.09 114.12
N ARG A 60 33.59 -37.88 114.79
CA ARG A 60 33.89 -38.46 116.11
C ARG A 60 34.62 -39.80 115.90
N VAL A 61 35.91 -39.82 116.23
CA VAL A 61 36.73 -41.02 116.40
C VAL A 61 36.63 -41.50 117.85
N GLY A 62 36.54 -42.82 118.02
CA GLY A 62 36.44 -43.51 119.31
C GLY A 62 37.66 -43.31 120.21
N ALA A 63 37.38 -43.52 121.50
CA ALA A 63 38.22 -43.28 122.65
C ALA A 63 39.59 -43.98 122.64
N GLY A 64 40.63 -43.23 123.00
CA GLY A 64 41.92 -43.71 123.47
C GLY A 64 42.48 -42.69 124.46
N VAL A 65 42.52 -43.08 125.74
CA VAL A 65 42.96 -42.25 126.87
C VAL A 65 44.49 -42.23 126.92
N ALA A 66 45.10 -41.05 126.78
CA ALA A 66 46.45 -40.77 127.28
C ALA A 66 46.60 -39.25 127.52
N ALA A 67 46.62 -38.89 128.80
CA ALA A 67 46.87 -37.53 129.26
C ALA A 67 48.34 -37.16 129.05
N VAL A 68 48.61 -36.13 128.24
CA VAL A 68 49.90 -35.42 128.22
C VAL A 68 49.62 -33.92 128.12
N LEU A 69 49.80 -33.26 129.26
CA LEU A 69 50.24 -31.88 129.49
C LEU A 69 49.89 -30.81 128.44
N ALA A 70 48.95 -29.95 128.84
CA ALA A 70 48.68 -28.65 128.23
C ALA A 70 49.94 -27.75 128.24
N VAL A 71 50.52 -27.55 127.06
CA VAL A 71 51.34 -26.38 126.74
C VAL A 71 50.38 -25.29 126.25
N PRO A 72 50.43 -24.04 126.75
CA PRO A 72 49.55 -22.99 126.29
C PRO A 72 49.87 -22.68 124.82
N ALA A 73 48.87 -22.88 123.96
CA ALA A 73 48.91 -22.53 122.54
C ALA A 73 48.89 -20.99 122.39
N THR A 74 50.05 -20.34 122.54
CA THR A 74 50.24 -18.91 122.20
C THR A 74 50.79 -18.71 120.79
N ALA A 75 50.73 -19.72 119.92
CA ALA A 75 51.35 -19.66 118.60
C ALA A 75 50.43 -20.20 117.49
N ALA A 76 49.31 -19.51 117.24
CA ALA A 76 48.59 -19.59 115.95
C ALA A 76 47.56 -18.45 115.82
N MET A 77 48.01 -17.19 115.89
CA MET A 77 47.10 -16.01 115.79
C MET A 77 47.09 -15.37 114.40
N GLY A 78 47.13 -16.17 113.33
CA GLY A 78 46.98 -15.66 111.97
C GLY A 78 46.39 -16.69 111.01
N ASN A 79 45.72 -16.19 109.97
CA ASN A 79 45.11 -16.97 108.90
C ASN A 79 45.84 -16.68 107.58
N CYS A 80 46.08 -17.73 106.80
CA CYS A 80 46.67 -17.63 105.47
C CYS A 80 45.56 -17.42 104.43
N TYR A 81 45.55 -16.24 103.81
CA TYR A 81 44.61 -15.91 102.75
C TYR A 81 45.26 -16.19 101.40
N THR A 82 44.75 -17.19 100.70
CA THR A 82 45.12 -17.46 99.31
C THR A 82 44.37 -16.51 98.37
N VAL A 83 45.06 -16.06 97.34
CA VAL A 83 44.63 -15.08 96.35
C VAL A 83 44.69 -15.73 94.97
N GLY A 84 43.54 -15.81 94.32
CA GLY A 84 43.43 -16.26 92.94
C GLY A 84 44.15 -15.32 91.96
N PRO A 85 44.49 -15.79 90.75
CA PRO A 85 45.23 -14.99 89.76
C PRO A 85 44.44 -13.76 89.24
N ASN A 86 43.12 -13.72 89.44
CA ASN A 86 42.23 -12.64 88.99
C ASN A 86 41.76 -11.73 90.14
N GLU A 87 42.35 -11.85 91.33
CA GLU A 87 42.04 -10.99 92.48
C GLU A 87 43.35 -10.40 93.05
N ALA A 88 43.26 -9.19 93.57
CA ALA A 88 44.30 -8.61 94.41
C ALA A 88 43.80 -8.56 95.86
N LEU A 89 44.67 -8.94 96.79
CA LEU A 89 44.43 -8.86 98.21
C LEU A 89 45.25 -7.71 98.78
N VAL A 90 44.55 -6.83 99.50
CA VAL A 90 45.17 -5.77 100.29
C VAL A 90 45.09 -6.18 101.74
N VAL A 91 46.26 -6.32 102.37
CA VAL A 91 46.37 -6.52 103.81
C VAL A 91 46.82 -5.20 104.42
N SER A 92 45.96 -4.62 105.25
CA SER A 92 46.23 -3.39 105.99
C SER A 92 46.32 -3.70 107.48
N GLY A 93 47.23 -3.03 108.18
CA GLY A 93 47.44 -3.21 109.62
C GLY A 93 48.40 -4.35 109.98
N GLY A 94 49.18 -4.14 111.05
CA GLY A 94 50.16 -5.09 111.58
C GLY A 94 50.89 -4.55 112.80
N CYS A 95 51.43 -5.44 113.64
CA CYS A 95 52.10 -5.06 114.90
C CYS A 95 53.44 -4.30 114.70
N PHE A 96 54.08 -4.41 113.53
CA PHE A 96 55.43 -3.89 113.29
C PHE A 96 55.50 -2.66 112.36
N SER A 97 54.38 -2.20 111.79
CA SER A 97 54.28 -0.94 111.02
C SER A 97 52.81 -0.55 110.83
N PRO A 98 52.32 0.53 111.46
CA PRO A 98 50.92 0.94 111.35
C PRO A 98 50.52 1.37 109.93
N ASP A 99 51.47 1.86 109.13
CA ASP A 99 51.22 2.47 107.81
C ASP A 99 51.60 1.55 106.64
N ALA A 100 52.09 0.34 106.94
CA ALA A 100 52.49 -0.61 105.89
C ALA A 100 51.25 -1.31 105.30
N LYS A 101 50.90 -0.94 104.06
CA LYS A 101 49.91 -1.65 103.24
C LYS A 101 50.65 -2.68 102.37
N LYS A 102 50.24 -3.95 102.44
CA LYS A 102 50.80 -5.01 101.59
C LYS A 102 49.81 -5.37 100.49
N TYR A 103 50.20 -5.12 99.25
CA TYR A 103 49.46 -5.50 98.05
C TYR A 103 50.00 -6.84 97.54
N VAL A 104 49.12 -7.84 97.42
CA VAL A 104 49.49 -9.17 96.91
C VAL A 104 48.57 -9.50 95.72
N PHE A 105 49.17 -9.64 94.54
CA PHE A 105 48.49 -10.09 93.32
C PHE A 105 48.88 -11.54 93.04
N GLY A 106 47.93 -12.46 93.17
CA GLY A 106 48.22 -13.89 93.13
C GLY A 106 49.09 -14.40 94.29
N GLY A 107 48.92 -15.67 94.65
CA GLY A 107 49.69 -16.30 95.72
C GLY A 107 48.97 -16.25 97.07
N TRP A 108 49.67 -15.87 98.14
CA TRP A 108 49.10 -15.89 99.49
C TRP A 108 49.64 -14.75 100.35
N ALA A 109 48.82 -14.29 101.29
CA ALA A 109 49.23 -13.36 102.33
C ALA A 109 48.83 -13.88 103.71
N TRP A 110 49.69 -13.61 104.70
CA TRP A 110 49.41 -13.89 106.09
C TRP A 110 48.75 -12.67 106.73
N ALA A 111 47.60 -12.85 107.38
CA ALA A 111 46.94 -11.79 108.13
C ALA A 111 46.64 -12.23 109.57
N TRP A 112 46.88 -11.32 110.51
CA TRP A 112 46.71 -11.55 111.94
C TRP A 112 45.29 -11.22 112.38
N TRP A 113 44.64 -12.15 113.10
CA TRP A 113 43.18 -12.13 113.33
C TRP A 113 42.64 -10.86 114.02
N PHE A 114 43.45 -10.18 114.85
CA PHE A 114 43.04 -8.98 115.59
C PHE A 114 43.71 -7.69 115.12
N VAL A 115 44.69 -7.76 114.21
CA VAL A 115 45.56 -6.60 113.89
C VAL A 115 45.58 -6.28 112.40
N SER A 116 45.19 -7.23 111.55
CA SER A 116 45.20 -7.06 110.09
C SER A 116 43.78 -7.14 109.54
N ASP A 117 43.39 -6.14 108.75
CA ASP A 117 42.21 -6.19 107.90
C ASP A 117 42.60 -6.67 106.50
N THR A 118 41.73 -7.48 105.89
CA THR A 118 41.96 -8.08 104.58
C THR A 118 40.82 -7.76 103.64
N GLN A 119 41.13 -7.09 102.53
CA GLN A 119 40.14 -6.72 101.54
C GLN A 119 40.58 -7.19 100.15
N ARG A 120 39.61 -7.61 99.33
CA ARG A 120 39.86 -8.16 98.00
C ARG A 120 39.24 -7.26 96.95
N ILE A 121 39.96 -7.09 95.84
CA ILE A 121 39.47 -6.41 94.64
C ILE A 121 39.61 -7.35 93.43
N SER A 122 38.58 -7.40 92.59
CA SER A 122 38.63 -8.20 91.35
C SER A 122 39.44 -7.47 90.30
N LEU A 123 40.42 -8.16 89.71
CA LEU A 123 41.24 -7.70 88.57
C LEU A 123 40.67 -8.16 87.22
N GLU A 124 39.44 -8.66 87.21
CA GLU A 124 38.76 -9.11 86.00
C GLU A 124 38.48 -7.96 85.03
N ILE A 125 38.43 -8.28 83.74
CA ILE A 125 38.11 -7.30 82.70
C ILE A 125 36.66 -6.87 82.86
N MET A 126 36.45 -5.56 82.92
CA MET A 126 35.12 -4.96 82.99
C MET A 126 34.76 -4.36 81.62
N THR A 127 33.59 -4.74 81.11
CA THR A 127 33.01 -4.12 79.92
C THR A 127 32.13 -2.94 80.32
N LEU A 128 32.44 -1.75 79.81
CA LEU A 128 31.70 -0.51 79.98
C LEU A 128 31.08 -0.09 78.66
N GLN A 129 29.91 0.54 78.71
CA GLN A 129 29.21 1.06 77.54
C GLN A 129 28.96 2.55 77.74
N PRO A 130 29.97 3.42 77.50
CA PRO A 130 29.77 4.86 77.58
C PRO A 130 28.80 5.29 76.48
N ARG A 131 27.74 6.03 76.86
CA ARG A 131 26.73 6.53 75.94
C ARG A 131 26.58 8.02 76.10
N CYS A 132 26.77 8.75 75.01
CA CYS A 132 26.53 10.18 74.99
C CYS A 132 25.29 10.45 74.13
N GLU A 133 24.24 10.98 74.77
CA GLU A 133 23.02 11.40 74.10
C GLU A 133 23.06 12.88 73.76
N ASP A 134 22.51 13.20 72.58
CA ASP A 134 22.20 14.58 72.17
C ASP A 134 23.41 15.52 72.27
N VAL A 135 24.54 15.10 71.68
CA VAL A 135 25.74 15.93 71.59
C VAL A 135 25.76 16.62 70.25
N GLU A 136 25.84 17.94 70.26
CA GLU A 136 26.04 18.73 69.06
C GLU A 136 27.48 18.57 68.58
N THR A 137 27.64 18.17 67.32
CA THR A 137 28.92 18.16 66.60
C THR A 137 29.34 19.57 66.21
N ALA A 138 30.54 19.73 65.64
CA ALA A 138 31.03 21.03 65.19
C ALA A 138 30.09 21.74 64.18
N GLU A 139 29.29 20.98 63.44
CA GLU A 139 28.31 21.50 62.47
C GLU A 139 26.90 21.70 63.06
N GLY A 140 26.72 21.50 64.38
CA GLY A 140 25.44 21.69 65.07
C GLY A 140 24.46 20.53 64.87
N VAL A 141 24.88 19.39 64.33
CA VAL A 141 24.04 18.20 64.22
C VAL A 141 24.13 17.39 65.51
N ALA A 142 22.98 17.19 66.16
CA ALA A 142 22.86 16.38 67.37
C ALA A 142 22.98 14.87 67.05
N LEU A 143 24.02 14.25 67.59
CA LEU A 143 24.29 12.82 67.48
C LEU A 143 24.19 12.11 68.83
N THR A 144 23.82 10.84 68.77
CA THR A 144 23.93 9.90 69.89
C THR A 144 24.91 8.80 69.52
N VAL A 145 25.94 8.65 70.36
CA VAL A 145 27.02 7.69 70.13
C VAL A 145 27.13 6.75 71.30
N THR A 146 27.21 5.46 70.99
CA THR A 146 27.45 4.40 71.96
C THR A 146 28.81 3.79 71.71
N GLY A 147 29.67 3.79 72.72
CA GLY A 147 30.95 3.10 72.73
C GLY A 147 30.87 1.78 73.49
N VAL A 148 31.85 0.91 73.26
CA VAL A 148 32.19 -0.22 74.13
C VAL A 148 33.65 -0.08 74.51
N ALA A 149 33.90 -0.02 75.82
CA ALA A 149 35.23 0.02 76.39
C ALA A 149 35.47 -1.23 77.23
N GLN A 150 36.63 -1.86 77.05
CA GLN A 150 37.11 -2.91 77.92
C GLN A 150 38.21 -2.32 78.80
N VAL A 151 38.00 -2.34 80.10
CA VAL A 151 38.94 -1.77 81.08
C VAL A 151 39.35 -2.82 82.08
N LYS A 152 40.56 -2.67 82.62
CA LYS A 152 41.14 -3.56 83.63
C LYS A 152 41.93 -2.74 84.64
N ILE A 153 41.95 -3.17 85.91
CA ILE A 153 42.81 -2.57 86.93
C ILE A 153 44.27 -2.97 86.68
N MET A 154 45.20 -2.02 86.77
CA MET A 154 46.63 -2.24 86.56
C MET A 154 47.24 -3.04 87.72
N THR A 155 48.20 -3.92 87.40
CA THR A 155 48.84 -4.82 88.39
C THR A 155 50.15 -4.26 88.96
N GLU A 156 50.64 -3.15 88.44
CA GLU A 156 51.86 -2.50 88.94
C GLU A 156 51.63 -1.93 90.35
N ASN A 157 52.60 -2.11 91.26
CA ASN A 157 52.39 -1.86 92.69
C ASN A 157 51.99 -0.40 93.01
N GLU A 158 52.53 0.58 92.29
CA GLU A 158 52.19 1.99 92.48
C GLU A 158 50.76 2.32 92.01
N LEU A 159 50.38 1.85 90.83
CA LEU A 159 49.06 2.10 90.23
C LEU A 159 47.97 1.26 90.90
N LEU A 160 48.31 0.06 91.35
CA LEU A 160 47.44 -0.81 92.12
C LEU A 160 47.13 -0.20 93.49
N ALA A 161 48.10 0.45 94.14
CA ALA A 161 47.87 1.15 95.40
C ALA A 161 46.81 2.26 95.24
N VAL A 162 46.91 3.05 94.17
CA VAL A 162 45.94 4.12 93.85
C VAL A 162 44.54 3.55 93.55
N ALA A 163 44.46 2.49 92.74
CA ALA A 163 43.19 1.81 92.46
C ALA A 163 42.56 1.26 93.74
N CYS A 164 43.35 0.64 94.61
CA CYS A 164 42.89 0.12 95.88
C CYS A 164 42.39 1.25 96.79
N GLU A 165 43.11 2.35 96.93
CA GLU A 165 42.65 3.49 97.74
C GLU A 165 41.30 4.06 97.26
N GLN A 166 41.08 4.10 95.94
CA GLN A 166 39.87 4.67 95.36
C GLN A 166 38.66 3.71 95.36
N PHE A 167 38.90 2.40 95.23
CA PHE A 167 37.86 1.41 94.96
C PHE A 167 37.68 0.33 96.03
N LEU A 168 38.55 0.24 97.04
CA LEU A 168 38.37 -0.68 98.16
C LEU A 168 37.03 -0.42 98.88
N GLY A 169 36.31 -1.50 99.18
CA GLY A 169 34.99 -1.45 99.83
C GLY A 169 33.82 -1.02 98.94
N LYS A 170 34.05 -0.60 97.69
CA LYS A 170 32.97 -0.24 96.74
C LYS A 170 32.45 -1.45 95.98
N ASN A 171 31.19 -1.39 95.53
CA ASN A 171 30.64 -2.42 94.66
C ASN A 171 31.26 -2.30 93.26
N VAL A 172 31.41 -3.42 92.55
CA VAL A 172 31.81 -3.45 91.14
C VAL A 172 30.93 -2.55 90.27
N HIS A 173 29.64 -2.41 90.58
CA HIS A 173 28.76 -1.50 89.86
C HIS A 173 29.17 -0.02 90.05
N ASP A 174 29.55 0.38 91.26
CA ASP A 174 29.99 1.75 91.54
C ASP A 174 31.33 2.05 90.86
N ILE A 175 32.25 1.09 90.88
CA ILE A 175 33.54 1.19 90.15
C ILE A 175 33.27 1.42 88.66
N LYS A 176 32.38 0.61 88.06
CA LYS A 176 31.97 0.76 86.66
C LYS A 176 31.38 2.13 86.38
N ASN A 177 30.53 2.65 87.27
CA ASN A 177 29.87 3.95 87.09
C ASN A 177 30.87 5.11 87.13
N VAL A 178 31.85 5.10 88.04
CA VAL A 178 32.87 6.16 88.11
C VAL A 178 33.68 6.20 86.82
N VAL A 179 34.14 5.05 86.32
CA VAL A 179 34.95 4.98 85.09
C VAL A 179 34.12 5.34 83.86
N LEU A 180 32.86 4.89 83.84
CA LEU A 180 31.92 5.19 82.76
C LEU A 180 31.69 6.70 82.63
N GLN A 181 31.52 7.43 83.73
CA GLN A 181 31.36 8.88 83.72
C GLN A 181 32.57 9.62 83.14
N THR A 182 33.79 9.20 83.47
CA THR A 182 35.01 9.78 82.89
C THR A 182 35.09 9.53 81.39
N LEU A 183 34.82 8.30 80.94
CA LEU A 183 34.82 7.96 79.51
C LEU A 183 33.72 8.69 78.74
N GLU A 184 32.53 8.86 79.31
CA GLU A 184 31.44 9.64 78.72
C GLU A 184 31.80 11.13 78.59
N GLY A 185 32.49 11.69 79.58
CA GLY A 185 32.99 13.07 79.53
C GLY A 185 33.93 13.29 78.35
N HIS A 186 34.94 12.44 78.20
CA HIS A 186 35.88 12.53 77.07
C HIS A 186 35.20 12.25 75.73
N LEU A 187 34.35 11.22 75.65
CA LEU A 187 33.59 10.91 74.44
C LEU A 187 32.75 12.12 74.00
N ARG A 188 32.04 12.77 74.93
CA ARG A 188 31.26 13.99 74.68
C ARG A 188 32.14 15.15 74.23
N SER A 189 33.29 15.36 74.86
CA SER A 189 34.20 16.45 74.51
C SER A 189 34.75 16.31 73.09
N ILE A 190 35.14 15.11 72.67
CA ILE A 190 35.68 14.89 71.32
C ILE A 190 34.58 14.96 70.26
N LEU A 191 33.36 14.47 70.55
CA LEU A 191 32.22 14.58 69.65
C LEU A 191 31.89 16.03 69.27
N GLY A 192 32.07 16.99 70.19
CA GLY A 192 31.86 18.41 69.92
C GLY A 192 32.88 19.04 68.97
N THR A 193 34.04 18.41 68.77
CA THR A 193 35.13 18.95 67.93
C THR A 193 35.14 18.43 66.50
N LEU A 194 34.50 17.29 66.24
CA LEU A 194 34.52 16.62 64.94
C LEU A 194 33.21 16.85 64.18
N THR A 195 33.27 16.72 62.85
CA THR A 195 32.08 16.73 62.00
C THR A 195 31.43 15.35 61.92
N VAL A 196 30.16 15.30 61.50
CA VAL A 196 29.38 14.05 61.40
C VAL A 196 30.02 13.07 60.40
N GLU A 197 30.52 13.59 59.28
CA GLU A 197 31.12 12.84 58.19
C GLU A 197 32.42 12.15 58.64
N GLN A 198 33.27 12.86 59.40
CA GLN A 198 34.51 12.31 59.94
C GLN A 198 34.24 11.17 60.93
N ILE A 199 33.24 11.34 61.80
CA ILE A 199 32.82 10.30 62.76
C ILE A 199 32.29 9.06 62.01
N TYR A 200 31.59 9.25 60.89
CA TYR A 200 30.98 8.16 60.14
C TYR A 200 31.99 7.41 59.24
N GLN A 201 32.86 8.14 58.55
CA GLN A 201 33.87 7.59 57.62
C GLN A 201 34.98 6.85 58.39
N ASP A 202 35.55 7.47 59.43
CA ASP A 202 36.74 6.97 60.12
C ASP A 202 36.48 6.68 61.61
N ARG A 203 35.62 5.69 61.87
CA ARG A 203 35.24 5.28 63.23
C ARG A 203 36.42 4.83 64.09
N ASP A 204 37.41 4.18 63.49
CA ASP A 204 38.59 3.66 64.20
C ASP A 204 39.53 4.79 64.62
N GLN A 205 39.69 5.82 63.80
CA GLN A 205 40.50 6.98 64.15
C GLN A 205 39.85 7.76 65.29
N PHE A 206 38.53 7.97 65.22
CA PHE A 206 37.79 8.56 66.31
C PHE A 206 37.92 7.75 67.62
N ALA A 207 37.80 6.42 67.57
CA ALA A 207 37.98 5.55 68.74
C ALA A 207 39.39 5.65 69.34
N LYS A 208 40.43 5.76 68.51
CA LYS A 208 41.82 5.97 68.96
C LYS A 208 41.99 7.30 69.68
N LEU A 209 41.43 8.38 69.13
CA LEU A 209 41.50 9.71 69.75
C LEU A 209 40.84 9.72 71.14
N VAL A 210 39.65 9.12 71.28
CA VAL A 210 38.97 9.03 72.58
C VAL A 210 39.81 8.22 73.58
N ARG A 211 40.45 7.12 73.14
CA ARG A 211 41.36 6.34 73.99
C ARG A 211 42.57 7.16 74.43
N GLU A 212 43.23 7.87 73.51
CA GLU A 212 44.45 8.64 73.81
C GLU A 212 44.20 9.76 74.82
N VAL A 213 43.06 10.45 74.69
CA VAL A 213 42.67 11.53 75.60
C VAL A 213 42.22 10.99 76.96
N ALA A 214 41.51 9.85 77.00
CA ALA A 214 41.00 9.28 78.24
C ALA A 214 42.02 8.45 79.02
N ALA A 215 43.03 7.86 78.34
CA ALA A 215 44.04 7.00 78.95
C ALA A 215 44.75 7.61 80.18
N PRO A 216 45.24 8.87 80.16
CA PRO A 216 45.90 9.44 81.34
C PRO A 216 44.96 9.63 82.54
N ASP A 217 43.69 9.99 82.31
CA ASP A 217 42.75 10.28 83.39
C ASP A 217 42.23 9.02 84.09
N VAL A 218 41.96 7.95 83.34
CA VAL A 218 41.68 6.64 83.95
C VAL A 218 42.93 5.99 84.52
N GLY A 219 44.11 6.28 83.96
CA GLY A 219 45.40 5.82 84.47
C GLY A 219 45.70 6.36 85.87
N ARG A 220 45.34 7.62 86.16
CA ARG A 220 45.40 8.21 87.51
C ARG A 220 44.50 7.52 88.53
N MET A 221 43.52 6.74 88.08
CA MET A 221 42.67 5.91 88.93
C MET A 221 43.19 4.48 89.10
N GLY A 222 44.33 4.16 88.48
CA GLY A 222 44.91 2.81 88.45
C GLY A 222 44.20 1.85 87.48
N ILE A 223 43.53 2.38 86.45
CA ILE A 223 42.80 1.60 85.45
C ILE A 223 43.41 1.79 84.06
N GLU A 224 43.54 0.70 83.32
CA GLU A 224 43.98 0.68 81.93
C GLU A 224 42.82 0.36 80.98
N ILE A 225 42.77 1.08 79.86
CA ILE A 225 41.86 0.79 78.75
C ILE A 225 42.52 -0.25 77.86
N LEU A 226 41.98 -1.47 77.83
CA LEU A 226 42.46 -2.53 76.93
C LEU A 226 42.02 -2.26 75.50
N SER A 227 40.76 -1.91 75.29
CA SER A 227 40.19 -1.63 73.97
C SER A 227 39.05 -0.63 74.08
N PHE A 228 38.93 0.22 73.06
CA PHE A 228 37.83 1.16 72.89
C PHE A 228 37.35 1.07 71.45
N THR A 229 36.06 0.81 71.27
CA THR A 229 35.43 0.69 69.94
C THR A 229 34.08 1.37 69.94
N ILE A 230 33.71 1.99 68.83
CA ILE A 230 32.38 2.56 68.65
C ILE A 230 31.41 1.44 68.27
N LYS A 231 30.29 1.36 68.98
CA LYS A 231 29.22 0.39 68.72
C LYS A 231 28.27 0.94 67.66
N ASP A 232 27.60 2.03 67.99
CA ASP A 232 26.52 2.60 67.19
C ASP A 232 26.60 4.13 67.21
N VAL A 233 26.30 4.75 66.06
CA VAL A 233 26.17 6.20 65.87
C VAL A 233 24.82 6.42 65.20
N TYR A 234 23.92 7.15 65.86
CA TYR A 234 22.62 7.49 65.31
C TYR A 234 22.24 8.92 65.63
N ASP A 235 21.40 9.49 64.78
CA ASP A 235 20.89 10.85 64.88
C ASP A 235 19.38 10.85 65.16
N LYS A 236 18.86 11.93 65.75
CA LYS A 236 17.41 12.12 65.92
C LYS A 236 16.74 12.72 64.67
N VAL A 237 17.50 13.51 63.90
CA VAL A 237 16.99 14.34 62.79
C VAL A 237 17.13 13.63 61.43
N ASN A 238 17.63 12.39 61.40
CA ASN A 238 17.73 11.56 60.20
C ASN A 238 18.57 12.18 59.05
N TYR A 239 19.49 13.07 59.40
CA TYR A 239 20.56 13.64 58.57
C TYR A 239 21.41 12.56 57.91
N LEU A 240 21.86 11.56 58.68
CA LEU A 240 22.69 10.45 58.18
C LEU A 240 22.00 9.65 57.07
N SER A 241 20.70 9.38 57.22
CA SER A 241 19.94 8.70 56.18
C SER A 241 19.80 9.54 54.90
N SER A 242 19.72 10.87 55.06
CA SER A 242 19.55 11.80 53.94
C SER A 242 20.84 11.91 53.14
N LEU A 243 22.00 11.90 53.81
CA LEU A 243 23.30 11.80 53.16
C LEU A 243 23.41 10.52 52.33
N GLY A 244 23.01 9.38 52.89
CA GLY A 244 22.98 8.08 52.19
C GLY A 244 22.05 8.07 50.97
N LYS A 245 20.87 8.70 51.05
CA LYS A 245 19.94 8.83 49.92
C LYS A 245 20.54 9.65 48.77
N SER A 246 21.24 10.74 49.07
CA SER A 246 21.90 11.57 48.04
C SER A 246 22.97 10.77 47.29
N GLN A 247 23.83 10.05 48.02
CA GLN A 247 24.87 9.20 47.43
C GLN A 247 24.26 8.08 46.59
N THR A 248 23.21 7.42 47.08
CA THR A 248 22.51 6.37 46.33
C THR A 248 21.88 6.92 45.04
N ALA A 249 21.29 8.11 45.09
CA ALA A 249 20.71 8.76 43.93
C ALA A 249 21.77 9.17 42.88
N GLN A 250 22.97 9.57 43.32
CA GLN A 250 24.09 9.85 42.42
C GLN A 250 24.58 8.58 41.73
N VAL A 251 24.83 7.51 42.49
CA VAL A 251 25.25 6.21 41.94
C VAL A 251 24.21 5.66 40.96
N GLN A 252 22.92 5.76 41.30
CA GLN A 252 21.85 5.33 40.41
C GLN A 252 21.82 6.16 39.12
N ARG A 253 21.93 7.49 39.23
CA ARG A 253 21.98 8.37 38.06
C ARG A 253 23.15 8.03 37.14
N ASP A 254 24.33 7.81 37.69
CA ASP A 254 25.52 7.48 36.90
C ASP A 254 25.39 6.09 36.26
N ALA A 255 24.80 5.13 36.97
CA ALA A 255 24.47 3.83 36.40
C ALA A 255 23.47 3.94 35.24
N ASP A 256 22.42 4.75 35.39
CA ASP A 256 21.41 4.99 34.35
C ASP A 256 22.02 5.68 33.12
N ILE A 257 22.94 6.64 33.34
CA ILE A 257 23.71 7.28 32.26
C ILE A 257 24.56 6.24 31.53
N GLY A 258 25.22 5.34 32.26
CA GLY A 258 26.02 4.25 31.70
C GLY A 258 25.17 3.29 30.84
N VAL A 259 23.99 2.89 31.32
CA VAL A 259 23.05 2.04 30.57
C VAL A 259 22.57 2.75 29.30
N ALA A 260 22.16 4.03 29.41
CA ALA A 260 21.67 4.79 28.27
C ALA A 260 22.75 5.01 27.19
N GLN A 261 24.02 5.18 27.59
CA GLN A 261 25.15 5.26 26.65
C GLN A 261 25.39 3.91 25.96
N ALA A 262 25.40 2.81 26.72
CA ALA A 262 25.57 1.47 26.16
C ALA A 262 24.45 1.09 25.18
N GLU A 263 23.18 1.40 25.50
CA GLU A 263 22.04 1.16 24.61
C GLU A 263 22.11 2.03 23.35
N ARG A 264 22.53 3.30 23.47
CA ARG A 264 22.75 4.18 22.32
C ARG A 264 23.79 3.59 21.38
N ASP A 265 24.95 3.18 21.90
CA ASP A 265 26.06 2.67 21.10
C ASP A 265 25.70 1.33 20.44
N ALA A 266 25.02 0.45 21.19
CA ALA A 266 24.47 -0.79 20.64
C ALA A 266 23.46 -0.51 19.52
N GLY A 267 22.55 0.45 19.71
CA GLY A 267 21.57 0.86 18.71
C GLY A 267 22.20 1.47 17.45
N ILE A 268 23.25 2.28 17.58
CA ILE A 268 24.00 2.81 16.42
C ILE A 268 24.64 1.67 15.63
N ARG A 269 25.33 0.76 16.31
CA ARG A 269 26.00 -0.38 15.66
C ARG A 269 24.98 -1.32 15.01
N GLU A 270 23.83 -1.55 15.63
CA GLU A 270 22.75 -2.33 15.04
C GLU A 270 22.17 -1.65 13.80
N ALA A 271 21.97 -0.33 13.82
CA ALA A 271 21.49 0.43 12.67
C ALA A 271 22.48 0.43 11.52
N GLU A 272 23.78 0.54 11.79
CA GLU A 272 24.86 0.39 10.80
C GLU A 272 24.84 -1.00 10.16
N CYS A 273 24.86 -2.06 10.97
CA CYS A 273 24.79 -3.44 10.48
C CYS A 273 23.51 -3.70 9.67
N LYS A 274 22.37 -3.11 10.06
CA LYS A 274 21.12 -3.22 9.29
C LYS A 274 21.19 -2.50 7.96
N LYS A 275 21.79 -1.31 7.89
CA LYS A 275 21.99 -0.60 6.62
C LYS A 275 22.86 -1.43 5.67
N GLU A 276 24.00 -1.91 6.14
CA GLU A 276 24.90 -2.75 5.33
C GLU A 276 24.21 -4.03 4.85
N MET A 277 23.45 -4.70 5.73
CA MET A 277 22.67 -5.89 5.37
C MET A 277 21.62 -5.57 4.28
N LEU A 278 20.90 -4.46 4.42
CA LEU A 278 19.89 -4.05 3.45
C LEU A 278 20.52 -3.68 2.12
N ASP A 279 21.66 -2.99 2.10
CA ASP A 279 22.37 -2.64 0.88
C ASP A 279 22.81 -3.90 0.11
N VAL A 280 23.39 -4.88 0.82
CA VAL A 280 23.74 -6.19 0.23
C VAL A 280 22.50 -6.91 -0.30
N LYS A 281 21.39 -6.86 0.45
CA LYS A 281 20.13 -7.48 0.04
C LYS A 281 19.55 -6.81 -1.21
N PHE A 282 19.53 -5.48 -1.26
CA PHE A 282 19.04 -4.76 -2.43
C PHE A 282 19.92 -5.00 -3.65
N LEU A 283 21.25 -5.06 -3.50
CA LEU A 283 22.14 -5.46 -4.57
C LEU A 283 21.80 -6.88 -5.07
N ALA A 284 21.64 -7.85 -4.17
CA ALA A 284 21.25 -9.21 -4.54
C ALA A 284 19.89 -9.24 -5.27
N ASP A 285 18.90 -8.49 -4.78
CA ASP A 285 17.57 -8.40 -5.38
C ASP A 285 17.63 -7.76 -6.78
N THR A 286 18.46 -6.73 -6.99
CA THR A 286 18.67 -6.14 -8.32
C THR A 286 19.27 -7.15 -9.30
N TYR A 287 20.29 -7.92 -8.89
CA TYR A 287 20.86 -8.97 -9.75
C TYR A 287 19.84 -10.06 -10.10
N ILE A 288 18.98 -10.46 -9.16
CA ILE A 288 17.91 -11.43 -9.40
C ILE A 288 16.89 -10.85 -10.39
N ALA A 289 16.48 -9.59 -10.21
CA ALA A 289 15.53 -8.92 -11.08
C ALA A 289 16.07 -8.78 -12.51
N ASP A 290 17.33 -8.36 -12.67
CA ASP A 290 17.99 -8.26 -13.97
C ASP A 290 18.11 -9.62 -14.66
N SER A 291 18.48 -10.65 -13.91
CA SER A 291 18.56 -12.02 -14.43
C SER A 291 17.19 -12.55 -14.88
N LYS A 292 16.12 -12.28 -14.11
CA LYS A 292 14.74 -12.64 -14.47
C LYS A 292 14.28 -11.88 -15.70
N ARG A 293 14.52 -10.57 -15.77
CA ARG A 293 14.18 -9.75 -16.94
C ARG A 293 14.89 -10.25 -18.19
N ALA A 294 16.18 -10.55 -18.10
CA ALA A 294 16.96 -11.10 -19.21
C ALA A 294 16.42 -12.47 -19.67
N PHE A 295 16.03 -13.32 -18.72
CA PHE A 295 15.40 -14.60 -19.02
C PHE A 295 14.04 -14.44 -19.70
N GLU A 296 13.18 -13.54 -19.20
CA GLU A 296 11.86 -13.26 -19.77
C GLU A 296 11.96 -12.66 -21.18
N LEU A 297 12.89 -11.73 -21.43
CA LEU A 297 13.14 -11.19 -22.77
C LEU A 297 13.56 -12.29 -23.75
N LYS A 298 14.48 -13.18 -23.36
CA LYS A 298 14.87 -14.31 -24.19
C LYS A 298 13.71 -15.27 -24.45
N LYS A 299 12.90 -15.56 -23.43
CA LYS A 299 11.71 -16.40 -23.56
C LYS A 299 10.71 -15.79 -24.56
N SER A 300 10.42 -14.49 -24.43
CA SER A 300 9.53 -13.77 -25.34
C SER A 300 10.05 -13.79 -26.78
N ALA A 301 11.36 -13.55 -26.98
CA ALA A 301 11.99 -13.63 -28.29
C ALA A 301 11.86 -15.03 -28.91
N PHE A 302 12.12 -16.10 -28.14
CA PHE A 302 11.94 -17.47 -28.64
C PHE A 302 10.47 -17.79 -28.93
N THR A 303 9.51 -17.31 -28.13
CA THR A 303 8.09 -17.52 -28.42
C THR A 303 7.63 -16.78 -29.66
N GLU A 304 8.19 -15.60 -29.93
CA GLU A 304 7.94 -14.85 -31.16
C GLU A 304 8.52 -15.59 -32.38
N GLU A 305 9.76 -16.09 -32.29
CA GLU A 305 10.35 -16.91 -33.35
C GLU A 305 9.52 -18.18 -33.62
N VAL A 306 9.09 -18.88 -32.57
CA VAL A 306 8.23 -20.06 -32.69
C VAL A 306 6.89 -19.68 -33.29
N SER A 307 6.27 -18.57 -32.87
CA SER A 307 4.94 -18.16 -33.38
C SER A 307 5.00 -17.80 -34.87
N VAL A 308 6.02 -17.07 -35.32
CA VAL A 308 6.29 -16.79 -36.74
C VAL A 308 6.41 -18.09 -37.52
N LYS A 309 7.20 -19.06 -37.03
CA LYS A 309 7.38 -20.35 -37.69
C LYS A 309 6.09 -21.18 -37.73
N THR A 310 5.29 -21.14 -36.67
CA THR A 310 3.98 -21.82 -36.66
C THR A 310 2.98 -21.16 -37.61
N ALA A 311 2.97 -19.84 -37.71
CA ALA A 311 2.12 -19.10 -38.64
C ALA A 311 2.53 -19.37 -40.09
N GLU A 312 3.84 -19.40 -40.38
CA GLU A 312 4.37 -19.82 -41.68
C GLU A 312 3.94 -21.25 -42.04
N ALA A 313 4.01 -22.19 -41.09
CA ALA A 313 3.57 -23.57 -41.30
C ALA A 313 2.06 -23.69 -41.53
N GLN A 314 1.25 -22.93 -40.79
CA GLN A 314 -0.21 -22.88 -40.99
C GLN A 314 -0.57 -22.27 -42.34
N LEU A 315 0.05 -21.15 -42.71
CA LEU A 315 -0.15 -20.52 -44.01
C LEU A 315 0.24 -21.46 -45.16
N ALA A 316 1.35 -22.20 -45.02
CA ALA A 316 1.75 -23.21 -45.99
C ALA A 316 0.72 -24.35 -46.10
N TYR A 317 0.18 -24.81 -44.98
CA TYR A 317 -0.87 -25.84 -44.95
C TYR A 317 -2.17 -25.35 -45.62
N GLU A 318 -2.64 -24.15 -45.29
CA GLU A 318 -3.83 -23.55 -45.88
C GLU A 318 -3.66 -23.30 -47.38
N LEU A 319 -2.50 -22.81 -47.81
CA LEU A 319 -2.17 -22.61 -49.21
C LEU A 319 -2.17 -23.93 -49.98
N GLN A 320 -1.65 -25.00 -49.37
CA GLN A 320 -1.67 -26.33 -49.97
C GLN A 320 -3.11 -26.88 -50.07
N ALA A 321 -3.93 -26.70 -49.03
CA ALA A 321 -5.34 -27.08 -49.06
C ALA A 321 -6.13 -26.30 -50.13
N ALA A 322 -5.89 -24.99 -50.26
CA ALA A 322 -6.53 -24.16 -51.28
C ALA A 322 -6.13 -24.56 -52.71
N LYS A 323 -4.85 -24.89 -52.94
CA LYS A 323 -4.38 -25.44 -54.21
C LYS A 323 -5.08 -26.77 -54.55
N GLU A 324 -5.18 -27.67 -53.58
CA GLU A 324 -5.86 -28.95 -53.79
C GLU A 324 -7.36 -28.72 -54.06
N GLN A 325 -8.02 -27.83 -53.33
CA GLN A 325 -9.42 -27.49 -53.57
C GLN A 325 -9.63 -26.85 -54.96
N GLN A 326 -8.70 -26.00 -55.40
CA GLN A 326 -8.73 -25.43 -56.75
C GLN A 326 -8.61 -26.53 -57.82
N LYS A 327 -7.74 -27.52 -57.58
CA LYS A 327 -7.58 -28.68 -58.47
C LYS A 327 -8.83 -29.56 -58.50
N ILE A 328 -9.41 -29.88 -57.35
CA ILE A 328 -10.69 -30.61 -57.26
C ILE A 328 -11.79 -29.86 -58.02
N ARG A 329 -11.91 -28.53 -57.84
CA ARG A 329 -12.89 -27.73 -58.57
C ARG A 329 -12.66 -27.73 -60.08
N GLN A 330 -11.41 -27.72 -60.54
CA GLN A 330 -11.09 -27.85 -61.96
C GLN A 330 -11.58 -29.19 -62.52
N GLU A 331 -11.34 -30.29 -61.78
CA GLU A 331 -11.82 -31.62 -62.15
C GLU A 331 -13.36 -31.70 -62.13
N GLU A 332 -14.03 -31.10 -61.13
CA GLU A 332 -15.50 -31.01 -61.05
C GLU A 332 -16.10 -30.24 -62.24
N LEU A 333 -15.53 -29.08 -62.59
CA LEU A 333 -15.98 -28.29 -63.75
C LEU A 333 -15.80 -29.07 -65.06
N GLU A 334 -14.74 -29.86 -65.19
CA GLU A 334 -14.55 -30.71 -66.37
C GLU A 334 -15.63 -31.79 -66.47
N ILE A 335 -16.00 -32.42 -65.34
CA ILE A 335 -17.15 -33.34 -65.28
C ILE A 335 -18.45 -32.63 -65.64
N GLU A 336 -18.70 -31.43 -65.12
CA GLU A 336 -19.90 -30.64 -65.42
C GLU A 336 -19.99 -30.27 -66.89
N VAL A 337 -18.89 -29.84 -67.51
CA VAL A 337 -18.83 -29.53 -68.95
C VAL A 337 -19.15 -30.77 -69.79
N VAL A 338 -18.62 -31.94 -69.41
CA VAL A 338 -18.93 -33.21 -70.10
C VAL A 338 -20.41 -33.58 -69.93
N GLN A 339 -20.99 -33.41 -68.73
CA GLN A 339 -22.41 -33.66 -68.49
C GLN A 339 -23.30 -32.72 -69.30
N ARG A 340 -22.99 -31.41 -69.32
CA ARG A 340 -23.74 -30.44 -70.11
C ARG A 340 -23.64 -30.70 -71.61
N LYS A 341 -22.46 -31.07 -72.12
CA LYS A 341 -22.32 -31.48 -73.52
C LYS A 341 -23.24 -32.67 -73.85
N LYS A 342 -23.24 -33.71 -73.00
CA LYS A 342 -24.14 -34.85 -73.17
C LYS A 342 -25.62 -34.48 -73.11
N GLN A 343 -26.01 -33.52 -72.27
CA GLN A 343 -27.39 -33.02 -72.23
C GLN A 343 -27.76 -32.29 -73.53
N ILE A 344 -26.90 -31.40 -74.01
CA ILE A 344 -27.09 -30.72 -75.30
C ILE A 344 -27.21 -31.75 -76.43
N ASP A 345 -26.35 -32.77 -76.45
CA ASP A 345 -26.40 -33.83 -77.47
C ASP A 345 -27.75 -34.59 -77.43
N VAL A 346 -28.31 -34.86 -76.24
CA VAL A 346 -29.63 -35.50 -76.09
C VAL A 346 -30.75 -34.57 -76.54
N GLU A 347 -30.72 -33.30 -76.12
CA GLU A 347 -31.69 -32.28 -76.53
C GLU A 347 -31.67 -32.05 -78.04
N GLU A 348 -30.48 -32.00 -78.67
CA GLU A 348 -30.35 -31.93 -80.13
C GLU A 348 -31.00 -33.14 -80.81
N GLN A 349 -30.80 -34.35 -80.29
CA GLN A 349 -31.46 -35.55 -80.83
C GLN A 349 -32.98 -35.51 -80.64
N GLU A 350 -33.49 -35.01 -79.52
CA GLU A 350 -34.92 -34.82 -79.30
C GLU A 350 -35.50 -33.79 -80.26
N ILE A 351 -34.86 -32.62 -80.42
CA ILE A 351 -35.26 -31.59 -81.40
C ILE A 351 -35.28 -32.18 -82.81
N LEU A 352 -34.30 -33.00 -83.18
CA LEU A 352 -34.27 -33.67 -84.50
C LEU A 352 -35.43 -34.66 -84.67
N ARG A 353 -35.85 -35.37 -83.62
CA ARG A 353 -37.04 -36.22 -83.66
C ARG A 353 -38.31 -35.39 -83.80
N THR A 354 -38.47 -34.36 -82.96
CA THR A 354 -39.65 -33.50 -82.94
C THR A 354 -39.80 -32.70 -84.23
N THR A 355 -38.71 -32.20 -84.82
CA THR A 355 -38.74 -31.54 -86.12
C THR A 355 -39.18 -32.48 -87.23
N LYS A 356 -38.75 -33.75 -87.22
CA LYS A 356 -39.25 -34.76 -88.18
C LYS A 356 -40.75 -35.03 -88.00
N GLU A 357 -41.24 -35.13 -86.76
CA GLU A 357 -42.67 -35.29 -86.46
C GLU A 357 -43.48 -34.07 -86.96
N LEU A 358 -43.03 -32.84 -86.66
CA LEU A 358 -43.67 -31.59 -87.09
C LEU A 358 -43.69 -31.42 -88.62
N VAL A 359 -42.60 -31.81 -89.31
CA VAL A 359 -42.54 -31.79 -90.78
C VAL A 359 -43.60 -32.71 -91.39
N SER A 360 -43.83 -33.89 -90.80
CA SER A 360 -44.88 -34.80 -91.27
C SER A 360 -46.29 -34.30 -90.96
N THR A 361 -46.54 -33.79 -89.75
CA THR A 361 -47.90 -33.47 -89.29
C THR A 361 -48.41 -32.12 -89.79
N ILE A 362 -47.57 -31.09 -89.83
CA ILE A 362 -48.01 -29.71 -90.11
C ILE A 362 -47.60 -29.28 -91.52
N ARG A 363 -46.37 -29.60 -91.93
CA ARG A 363 -45.81 -29.07 -93.17
C ARG A 363 -46.42 -29.72 -94.41
N GLN A 364 -46.61 -31.05 -94.40
CA GLN A 364 -47.22 -31.78 -95.52
C GLN A 364 -48.65 -31.34 -95.86
N PRO A 365 -49.61 -31.17 -94.92
CA PRO A 365 -50.92 -30.65 -95.25
C PRO A 365 -50.86 -29.18 -95.67
N SER A 366 -50.02 -28.36 -95.02
CA SER A 366 -49.87 -26.94 -95.36
C SER A 366 -49.29 -26.73 -96.77
N GLU A 367 -48.31 -27.53 -97.19
CA GLU A 367 -47.76 -27.49 -98.55
C GLU A 367 -48.80 -27.94 -99.59
N ALA A 368 -49.62 -28.96 -99.29
CA ALA A 368 -50.72 -29.38 -100.16
C ALA A 368 -51.80 -28.30 -100.31
N GLU A 369 -52.12 -27.57 -99.24
CA GLU A 369 -53.10 -26.49 -99.24
C GLU A 369 -52.57 -25.24 -99.97
N ALA A 370 -51.30 -24.89 -99.79
CA ALA A 370 -50.64 -23.79 -100.50
C ALA A 370 -50.61 -24.03 -102.02
N HIS A 371 -50.32 -25.26 -102.46
CA HIS A 371 -50.36 -25.62 -103.89
C HIS A 371 -51.78 -25.52 -104.47
N ARG A 372 -52.81 -25.92 -103.72
CA ARG A 372 -54.21 -25.77 -104.14
C ARG A 372 -54.60 -24.29 -104.33
N ILE A 373 -54.19 -23.41 -103.42
CA ILE A 373 -54.47 -21.97 -103.50
C ILE A 373 -53.74 -21.34 -104.69
N GLN A 374 -52.49 -21.74 -104.96
CA GLN A 374 -51.73 -21.25 -106.12
C GLN A 374 -52.42 -21.60 -107.45
N GLN A 375 -52.94 -22.82 -107.61
CA GLN A 375 -53.66 -23.23 -108.83
C GLN A 375 -54.95 -22.44 -109.06
N ILE A 376 -55.68 -22.12 -107.99
CA ILE A 376 -56.88 -21.28 -108.07
C ILE A 376 -56.50 -19.85 -108.47
N ALA A 377 -55.46 -19.28 -107.87
CA ALA A 377 -54.98 -17.93 -108.16
C ALA A 377 -54.41 -17.78 -109.59
N GLU A 378 -53.75 -18.81 -110.12
CA GLU A 378 -53.30 -18.84 -111.52
C GLU A 378 -54.47 -18.86 -112.51
N GLY A 379 -55.53 -19.63 -112.23
CA GLY A 379 -56.74 -19.64 -113.04
C GLY A 379 -57.42 -18.25 -113.11
N GLU A 380 -57.45 -17.53 -112.00
CA GLU A 380 -58.00 -16.16 -111.95
C GLU A 380 -57.14 -15.14 -112.73
N LYS A 381 -55.81 -15.26 -112.65
CA LYS A 381 -54.89 -14.40 -113.43
C LYS A 381 -55.10 -14.57 -114.93
N VAL A 382 -55.20 -15.82 -115.41
CA VAL A 382 -55.39 -16.11 -116.84
C VAL A 382 -56.72 -15.52 -117.34
N LYS A 383 -57.80 -15.64 -116.56
CA LYS A 383 -59.10 -15.07 -116.90
C LYS A 383 -59.05 -13.54 -117.06
N LYS A 384 -58.33 -12.83 -116.18
CA LYS A 384 -58.18 -11.36 -116.25
C LYS A 384 -57.36 -10.92 -117.46
N VAL A 385 -56.29 -11.64 -117.82
CA VAL A 385 -55.45 -11.30 -118.97
C VAL A 385 -56.22 -11.42 -120.29
N LEU A 386 -57.03 -12.47 -120.46
CA LEU A 386 -57.83 -12.67 -121.67
C LEU A 386 -58.90 -11.59 -121.87
N LEU A 387 -59.53 -11.13 -120.79
CA LEU A 387 -60.50 -10.03 -120.85
C LEU A 387 -59.83 -8.71 -121.28
N ALA A 388 -58.66 -8.40 -120.72
CA ALA A 388 -57.92 -7.19 -121.08
C ALA A 388 -57.42 -7.20 -122.55
N GLN A 389 -57.03 -8.37 -123.07
CA GLN A 389 -56.63 -8.51 -124.48
C GLN A 389 -57.81 -8.28 -125.45
N ALA A 390 -59.00 -8.78 -125.14
CA ALA A 390 -60.19 -8.56 -125.96
C ALA A 390 -60.61 -7.07 -126.02
N GLU A 391 -60.46 -6.34 -124.91
CA GLU A 391 -60.74 -4.90 -124.87
C GLU A 391 -59.72 -4.09 -125.68
N ALA A 392 -58.43 -4.48 -125.63
CA ALA A 392 -57.37 -3.81 -126.40
C ALA A 392 -57.56 -3.93 -127.93
N GLU A 393 -58.01 -5.10 -128.42
CA GLU A 393 -58.28 -5.30 -129.85
C GLU A 393 -59.47 -4.48 -130.36
N LYS A 394 -60.50 -4.27 -129.52
CA LYS A 394 -61.65 -3.43 -129.84
C LYS A 394 -61.23 -1.98 -130.07
N ILE A 395 -60.38 -1.45 -129.18
CA ILE A 395 -59.89 -0.06 -129.27
C ILE A 395 -58.99 0.14 -130.51
N ARG A 396 -58.11 -0.82 -130.81
CA ARG A 396 -57.25 -0.75 -132.01
C ARG A 396 -58.05 -0.62 -133.32
N LYS A 397 -59.11 -1.41 -133.49
CA LYS A 397 -59.93 -1.37 -134.71
C LYS A 397 -60.71 -0.07 -134.87
N ILE A 398 -61.10 0.58 -133.76
CA ILE A 398 -61.75 1.89 -133.77
C ILE A 398 -60.73 2.97 -134.17
N GLY A 399 -59.52 2.95 -133.58
CA GLY A 399 -58.47 3.92 -133.90
C GLY A 399 -57.96 3.85 -135.35
N GLU A 400 -57.85 2.65 -135.92
CA GLU A 400 -57.46 2.47 -137.34
C GLU A 400 -58.49 3.09 -138.31
N ALA A 401 -59.79 3.04 -137.98
CA ALA A 401 -60.84 3.64 -138.79
C ALA A 401 -60.82 5.18 -138.73
N GLU A 402 -60.57 5.75 -137.55
CA GLU A 402 -60.51 7.21 -137.35
C GLU A 402 -59.28 7.85 -138.02
N ALA A 403 -58.12 7.17 -137.97
CA ALA A 403 -56.90 7.66 -138.61
C ALA A 403 -57.05 7.80 -140.14
N MET A 404 -57.75 6.85 -140.78
CA MET A 404 -57.99 6.86 -142.22
C MET A 404 -58.85 8.06 -142.67
N VAL A 405 -59.81 8.49 -141.85
CA VAL A 405 -60.68 9.64 -142.14
C VAL A 405 -59.90 10.96 -142.07
N ILE A 406 -59.02 11.10 -141.08
CA ILE A 406 -58.23 12.32 -140.87
C ILE A 406 -57.18 12.49 -141.99
N GLU A 407 -56.55 11.41 -142.43
CA GLU A 407 -55.53 11.48 -143.49
C GLU A 407 -56.11 11.95 -144.84
N ALA A 408 -57.35 11.54 -145.15
CA ALA A 408 -58.06 11.98 -146.35
C ALA A 408 -58.42 13.47 -146.29
N LEU A 409 -58.85 13.97 -145.12
CA LEU A 409 -59.13 15.40 -144.90
C LEU A 409 -57.86 16.25 -145.01
N GLY A 410 -56.75 15.82 -144.43
CA GLY A 410 -55.48 16.55 -144.45
C GLY A 410 -54.90 16.74 -145.86
N LYS A 411 -55.04 15.74 -146.74
CA LYS A 411 -54.59 15.84 -148.15
C LYS A 411 -55.39 16.89 -148.93
N ALA A 412 -56.72 16.94 -148.74
CA ALA A 412 -57.58 17.91 -149.42
C ALA A 412 -57.30 19.37 -149.00
N GLU A 413 -57.00 19.61 -147.72
CA GLU A 413 -56.69 20.96 -147.23
C GLU A 413 -55.32 21.46 -147.70
N ALA A 414 -54.32 20.57 -147.78
CA ALA A 414 -52.98 20.91 -148.24
C ALA A 414 -52.97 21.36 -149.71
N GLU A 415 -53.73 20.68 -150.57
CA GLU A 415 -53.88 21.08 -151.98
C GLU A 415 -54.57 22.43 -152.13
N ARG A 416 -55.63 22.67 -151.34
CA ARG A 416 -56.35 23.95 -151.33
C ARG A 416 -55.45 25.12 -150.89
N MET A 417 -54.57 24.90 -149.91
CA MET A 417 -53.64 25.93 -149.44
C MET A 417 -52.51 26.24 -150.44
N LYS A 418 -52.00 25.25 -151.17
CA LYS A 418 -50.99 25.47 -152.21
C LYS A 418 -51.50 26.38 -153.33
N LEU A 419 -52.70 26.10 -153.83
CA LEU A 419 -53.36 26.94 -154.85
C LEU A 419 -53.57 28.38 -154.37
N LYS A 420 -53.90 28.54 -153.08
CA LYS A 420 -54.07 29.87 -152.48
C LYS A 420 -52.75 30.64 -152.40
N ALA A 421 -51.64 29.95 -152.10
CA ALA A 421 -50.32 30.57 -151.99
C ALA A 421 -49.77 31.06 -153.34
N GLU A 422 -50.01 30.32 -154.43
CA GLU A 422 -49.60 30.72 -155.79
C GLU A 422 -50.33 31.98 -156.27
N ALA A 423 -51.62 32.12 -155.95
CA ALA A 423 -52.40 33.31 -156.28
C ALA A 423 -51.87 34.59 -155.61
N TYR A 424 -51.27 34.48 -154.42
CA TYR A 424 -50.77 35.64 -153.68
C TYR A 424 -49.40 36.14 -154.16
N GLN A 425 -48.60 35.34 -154.87
CA GLN A 425 -47.28 35.80 -155.35
C GLN A 425 -47.36 36.82 -156.50
N MET A 426 -48.44 36.83 -157.27
CA MET A 426 -48.58 37.68 -158.45
C MET A 426 -49.04 39.12 -158.15
N TYR A 427 -49.35 39.46 -156.90
CA TYR A 427 -49.77 40.82 -156.52
C TYR A 427 -48.57 41.72 -156.21
N GLY A 428 -48.28 42.66 -157.13
CA GLY A 428 -47.19 43.64 -157.03
C GLY A 428 -47.32 44.63 -155.86
N HIS A 429 -46.20 45.27 -155.51
CA HIS A 429 -45.93 46.01 -154.26
C HIS A 429 -47.04 46.97 -153.74
N ALA A 430 -47.91 47.50 -154.60
CA ALA A 430 -49.04 48.35 -154.20
C ALA A 430 -50.15 47.59 -153.43
N ALA A 431 -50.36 46.29 -153.71
CA ALA A 431 -51.38 45.48 -153.03
C ALA A 431 -50.97 45.09 -151.60
N LYS A 432 -49.66 44.93 -151.34
CA LYS A 432 -49.13 44.63 -150.01
C LYS A 432 -49.31 45.80 -149.04
N LEU A 433 -49.24 47.04 -149.52
CA LEU A 433 -49.47 48.22 -148.67
C LEU A 433 -50.95 48.34 -148.25
N SER A 434 -51.89 48.02 -149.15
CA SER A 434 -53.33 47.98 -148.84
C SER A 434 -53.67 46.92 -147.80
N LEU A 435 -53.07 45.73 -147.92
CA LEU A 435 -53.33 44.63 -146.99
C LEU A 435 -52.77 44.89 -145.58
N VAL A 436 -51.67 45.66 -145.48
CA VAL A 436 -51.13 46.15 -144.19
C VAL A 436 -52.03 47.25 -143.61
N LEU A 437 -52.56 48.15 -144.43
CA LEU A 437 -53.48 49.21 -143.99
C LEU A 437 -54.82 48.63 -143.48
N ASP A 438 -55.35 47.56 -144.08
CA ASP A 438 -56.56 46.87 -143.61
C ASP A 438 -56.36 46.06 -142.31
N ALA A 439 -55.14 45.60 -142.04
CA ALA A 439 -54.84 44.82 -140.84
C ALA A 439 -54.62 45.68 -139.57
N LEU A 440 -54.26 46.96 -139.72
CA LEU A 440 -53.93 47.87 -138.61
C LEU A 440 -55.07 48.05 -137.57
N PRO A 441 -56.37 48.17 -137.94
CA PRO A 441 -57.45 48.29 -136.95
C PRO A 441 -57.56 47.07 -136.03
N SER A 442 -57.30 45.86 -136.54
CA SER A 442 -57.43 44.62 -135.77
C SER A 442 -56.33 44.43 -134.72
N ILE A 443 -55.13 44.96 -135.00
CA ILE A 443 -54.01 44.95 -134.07
C ILE A 443 -54.20 46.04 -133.01
N ALA A 444 -54.62 47.24 -133.41
CA ALA A 444 -54.97 48.31 -132.48
C ALA A 444 -56.06 47.87 -131.48
N ALA A 445 -57.09 47.15 -131.93
CA ALA A 445 -58.16 46.62 -131.08
C ALA A 445 -57.68 45.57 -130.06
N LYS A 446 -56.72 44.71 -130.42
CA LYS A 446 -56.19 43.68 -129.51
C LYS A 446 -55.13 44.21 -128.53
N VAL A 447 -54.48 45.32 -128.85
CA VAL A 447 -53.49 45.98 -127.97
C VAL A 447 -54.15 46.95 -126.97
N SER A 448 -55.31 47.56 -127.29
CA SER A 448 -56.03 48.45 -126.37
C SER A 448 -56.92 47.75 -125.34
N ALA A 449 -57.31 46.49 -125.59
CA ALA A 449 -58.19 45.71 -124.72
C ALA A 449 -57.78 45.62 -123.22
N PRO A 450 -56.49 45.66 -122.83
CA PRO A 450 -56.10 45.58 -121.42
C PRO A 450 -56.09 46.93 -120.66
N LEU A 451 -56.05 48.08 -121.33
CA LEU A 451 -55.95 49.41 -120.67
C LEU A 451 -57.31 49.97 -120.23
N THR A 452 -58.42 49.51 -120.81
CA THR A 452 -59.78 49.96 -120.43
C THR A 452 -60.30 49.32 -119.14
N LYS A 453 -59.54 48.46 -118.46
CA LYS A 453 -60.00 47.64 -117.32
C LYS A 453 -59.36 47.99 -115.96
N VAL A 454 -58.76 49.18 -115.76
CA VAL A 454 -58.14 49.59 -114.48
C VAL A 454 -58.45 51.06 -114.14
N ASP A 455 -59.17 51.34 -113.04
CA ASP A 455 -59.57 52.71 -112.62
C ASP A 455 -59.16 53.12 -111.18
N GLU A 456 -58.47 52.30 -110.38
CA GLU A 456 -57.96 52.78 -109.08
C GLU A 456 -56.62 52.13 -108.69
N VAL A 457 -55.59 52.97 -108.54
CA VAL A 457 -54.22 52.60 -108.17
C VAL A 457 -53.79 53.48 -106.99
N VAL A 458 -53.64 52.87 -105.80
CA VAL A 458 -53.07 53.52 -104.62
C VAL A 458 -51.57 53.18 -104.54
N VAL A 459 -50.76 54.24 -104.51
CA VAL A 459 -49.29 54.20 -104.46
C VAL A 459 -48.83 54.20 -103.00
N LEU A 460 -48.09 53.16 -102.59
CA LEU A 460 -47.39 53.11 -101.31
C LEU A 460 -45.96 53.62 -101.49
N SER A 461 -45.65 54.69 -100.76
CA SER A 461 -44.33 55.32 -100.68
C SER A 461 -43.83 55.25 -99.23
N GLY A 462 -42.53 55.01 -99.06
CA GLY A 462 -41.78 55.54 -97.91
C GLY A 462 -41.46 54.61 -96.75
N ASP A 463 -40.31 53.94 -96.89
CA ASP A 463 -39.18 53.96 -95.96
C ASP A 463 -39.10 53.08 -94.68
N ASN A 464 -38.00 52.34 -94.68
CA ASN A 464 -37.12 51.85 -93.61
C ASN A 464 -37.54 50.83 -92.53
N SER A 465 -37.08 49.61 -92.81
CA SER A 465 -36.27 48.71 -91.96
C SER A 465 -36.95 47.53 -91.25
N LYS A 466 -36.72 46.37 -91.89
CA LYS A 466 -36.63 45.00 -91.35
C LYS A 466 -37.91 44.36 -90.81
N VAL A 467 -38.62 43.74 -91.76
CA VAL A 467 -39.01 42.32 -91.77
C VAL A 467 -38.95 41.61 -90.41
N THR A 468 -40.08 41.57 -89.72
CA THR A 468 -40.54 40.42 -88.92
C THR A 468 -41.98 40.65 -88.47
N ASN A 469 -42.84 39.65 -88.68
CA ASN A 469 -44.20 39.46 -88.12
C ASN A 469 -45.43 39.96 -88.89
N GLU A 470 -45.67 39.45 -90.11
CA GLU A 470 -47.03 39.47 -90.67
C GLU A 470 -47.44 38.13 -91.32
N VAL A 471 -46.95 37.02 -90.76
CA VAL A 471 -47.43 35.64 -91.03
C VAL A 471 -48.78 35.36 -90.32
N THR A 472 -49.46 36.36 -89.75
CA THR A 472 -50.59 36.10 -88.86
C THR A 472 -51.80 37.02 -88.97
N ARG A 473 -51.97 37.88 -90.02
CA ARG A 473 -53.13 38.80 -90.02
C ARG A 473 -53.94 39.09 -91.29
N LEU A 474 -53.63 38.62 -92.49
CA LEU A 474 -54.54 38.88 -93.64
C LEU A 474 -54.90 37.69 -94.54
N LEU A 475 -54.56 36.45 -94.16
CA LEU A 475 -55.19 35.23 -94.71
C LEU A 475 -56.61 34.98 -94.17
N ALA A 476 -57.32 36.04 -93.76
CA ALA A 476 -58.63 35.98 -93.12
C ALA A 476 -59.78 36.56 -93.95
N GLU A 477 -59.57 36.99 -95.19
CA GLU A 477 -60.67 37.40 -96.06
C GLU A 477 -60.50 36.81 -97.47
N LEU A 478 -61.42 35.91 -97.82
CA LEU A 478 -61.91 35.47 -99.15
C LEU A 478 -62.25 33.96 -99.13
N PRO A 479 -62.63 33.42 -97.98
CA PRO A 479 -64.03 33.48 -97.62
C PRO A 479 -64.22 34.81 -96.86
N ALA A 480 -64.92 35.84 -97.34
CA ALA A 480 -65.87 35.87 -98.43
C ALA A 480 -65.27 36.47 -99.67
N SER A 481 -65.12 35.66 -100.68
CA SER A 481 -66.20 35.76 -101.66
C SER A 481 -67.51 35.04 -101.24
N VAL A 482 -67.52 34.26 -100.14
CA VAL A 482 -68.72 33.88 -99.34
C VAL A 482 -68.79 34.12 -97.77
N HIS A 483 -67.72 34.11 -96.93
CA HIS A 483 -67.70 34.52 -95.47
C HIS A 483 -67.66 36.07 -95.07
N ALA A 484 -66.69 36.89 -95.50
CA ALA A 484 -66.61 38.38 -95.51
C ALA A 484 -67.80 39.21 -96.10
N LEU A 485 -68.95 38.65 -96.46
CA LEU A 485 -70.15 39.44 -96.82
C LEU A 485 -71.34 39.22 -95.87
N THR A 486 -71.38 38.15 -95.08
CA THR A 486 -72.67 37.72 -94.47
C THR A 486 -72.67 37.43 -92.97
N GLY A 487 -71.53 37.39 -92.30
CA GLY A 487 -71.43 37.55 -90.84
C GLY A 487 -71.98 36.41 -89.95
N VAL A 488 -71.33 36.26 -88.80
CA VAL A 488 -71.73 35.57 -87.55
C VAL A 488 -70.91 34.33 -87.16
N ASP A 489 -70.20 34.54 -86.05
CA ASP A 489 -69.53 33.61 -85.12
C ASP A 489 -70.50 32.85 -84.22
N LEU A 490 -70.20 31.59 -83.91
CA LEU A 490 -70.84 30.86 -82.81
C LEU A 490 -69.86 29.91 -82.10
N SER A 491 -69.33 30.39 -80.98
CA SER A 491 -69.58 29.81 -79.66
C SER A 491 -69.27 28.32 -79.41
N LYS A 492 -68.41 28.12 -78.39
CA LYS A 492 -68.33 26.99 -77.43
C LYS A 492 -67.42 25.82 -77.83
N ILE A 493 -66.21 25.78 -77.28
CA ILE A 493 -65.92 25.09 -76.00
C ILE A 493 -64.44 25.35 -75.59
N PRO A 494 -64.12 25.54 -74.29
CA PRO A 494 -62.89 26.20 -73.84
C PRO A 494 -61.93 25.26 -73.08
N LEU A 495 -60.65 25.65 -72.97
CA LEU A 495 -59.97 26.00 -71.71
C LEU A 495 -58.44 25.90 -71.84
N VAL A 496 -57.80 27.06 -71.93
CA VAL A 496 -56.39 27.31 -71.59
C VAL A 496 -56.37 28.62 -70.79
N GLN A 497 -55.51 28.68 -69.76
CA GLN A 497 -54.96 29.90 -69.15
C GLN A 497 -55.87 30.83 -68.31
N LYS A 498 -55.72 30.68 -66.99
CA LYS A 498 -55.37 31.74 -66.01
C LYS A 498 -54.95 30.99 -64.74
N ALA A 499 -53.71 31.04 -64.27
CA ALA A 499 -53.18 32.23 -63.61
C ALA A 499 -51.65 32.33 -63.73
N THR A 500 -51.24 33.54 -64.04
CA THR A 500 -49.92 34.16 -63.92
C THR A 500 -49.32 34.05 -62.52
N GLY A 501 -47.99 33.94 -62.43
CA GLY A 501 -47.25 34.17 -61.19
C GLY A 501 -47.02 35.66 -60.91
N THR A 502 -46.95 36.03 -59.62
CA THR A 502 -45.87 36.78 -58.96
C THR A 502 -46.23 37.02 -57.48
N GLN A 503 -45.19 37.20 -56.66
CA GLN A 503 -45.13 37.27 -55.20
C GLN A 503 -46.19 38.11 -54.47
N GLY A 504 -46.53 37.65 -53.25
CA GLY A 504 -47.37 38.23 -52.22
C GLY A 504 -47.77 37.16 -51.22
#